data_AF-A0A1X7JY54-F1
#
_entry.id   AF-A0A1X7JY54-F1
#
_cell.length_a   1.000
_cell.length_b   1.000
_cell.length_c   1.000
_cell.angle_alpha   90.00
_cell.angle_beta   90.00
_cell.angle_gamma   90.00
#
_symmetry.space_group_name_H-M   'P 1'
#
loop_
_entity.id
_entity.type
_entity.pdbx_description
1 polymer ?
#
loop_
_entity_poly.entity_id
_entity_poly.type
_entity_poly.pdbx_seq_one_letter_code
_entity_poly.pdbx_strand_id
1 'polypeptide(L)'
;MISKKILLPALVGSAFFLGACGGDTSPSAPVNNPVYSSTVLPTSSSAYIPGPTSSTPVPVSSSAVVPTSSTPAPSPTAYPALAPSANVTYGTGDYALWKSFHFTTYEQEITTYPNLAAEFNVVFPTADLLPAGRVVWSSQTGYYKSYCSDNTTPVPAMKTRACTVSEGVGYGMLLAYFNGDDDTFIRLWNYTRGFRAYSNTKLMPWITQSFHWTEVDNSSATDADEDIATALILMYYKTGNAAFLQDALTFVNAIWDLEVNKTTLLIYSGDTDLWKGSNPVYNLSYFSPVAIRLFAMVDKNHNWQGVLDAMYTYMQLVQSMGTGVFPDWSDATGNAANPPNGAAGSGEGSWTWYTFNKESVRIPWRLAWDYYWFQETRAAAILNQLNAFISVKSTNNPDDKALAVNYSWNLSVGPDNTRNNVVSSQWYAAWCATGLSGNPTWLEKCTKGLNAKDPSNTNSSYFSDILLTMYSGLLNGLFVRPF
;
A
#
# COMPACT_ATOMS: atom_id res chain seq x y z
N MET A 1 -51.67 17.64 -29.90
CA MET A 1 -50.79 16.46 -30.00
C MET A 1 -49.43 16.84 -29.43
N ILE A 2 -49.08 16.24 -28.30
CA ILE A 2 -47.85 16.49 -27.54
C ILE A 2 -46.85 15.40 -27.93
N SER A 3 -45.67 15.77 -28.43
CA SER A 3 -44.53 14.84 -28.51
C SER A 3 -43.37 15.41 -27.70
N LYS A 4 -43.17 14.82 -26.52
CA LYS A 4 -41.97 14.97 -25.70
C LYS A 4 -40.83 14.21 -26.39
N LYS A 5 -39.72 14.89 -26.70
CA LYS A 5 -38.41 14.25 -26.88
C LYS A 5 -37.64 14.45 -25.59
N ILE A 6 -37.41 13.35 -24.88
CA ILE A 6 -36.52 13.27 -23.72
C ILE A 6 -35.09 13.18 -24.29
N LEU A 7 -34.26 14.19 -24.03
CA LEU A 7 -32.80 14.07 -24.16
C LEU A 7 -32.24 13.63 -22.81
N LEU A 8 -31.64 12.44 -22.77
CA LEU A 8 -30.74 12.03 -21.69
C LEU A 8 -29.47 12.90 -21.76
N PRO A 9 -28.94 13.38 -20.62
CA PRO A 9 -27.56 13.85 -20.59
C PRO A 9 -26.64 12.63 -20.63
N ALA A 10 -25.78 12.58 -21.66
CA ALA A 10 -24.63 11.69 -21.68
C ALA A 10 -23.63 12.18 -20.60
N LEU A 11 -23.48 11.42 -19.51
CA LEU A 11 -22.34 11.55 -18.63
C LEU A 11 -21.09 11.10 -19.41
N VAL A 12 -20.26 12.06 -19.76
CA VAL A 12 -18.88 11.79 -20.20
C VAL A 12 -18.10 11.48 -18.93
N GLY A 13 -17.83 10.18 -18.71
CA GLY A 13 -16.93 9.72 -17.66
C GLY A 13 -15.50 10.11 -18.02
N SER A 14 -14.92 11.03 -17.25
CA SER A 14 -13.50 11.32 -17.28
C SER A 14 -12.75 10.12 -16.70
N ALA A 15 -12.05 9.36 -17.54
CA ALA A 15 -11.14 8.32 -17.09
C ALA A 15 -9.89 8.99 -16.50
N PHE A 16 -9.75 8.91 -15.18
CA PHE A 16 -8.58 9.42 -14.45
C PHE A 16 -7.42 8.41 -14.57
N PHE A 17 -6.24 8.90 -14.96
CA PHE A 17 -5.03 8.10 -15.06
C PHE A 17 -4.35 8.06 -13.68
N LEU A 18 -4.35 6.91 -13.01
CA LEU A 18 -3.73 6.71 -11.70
C LEU A 18 -2.45 5.86 -11.88
N GLY A 19 -1.31 6.44 -11.50
CA GLY A 19 -0.04 5.73 -11.46
C GLY A 19 0.06 4.89 -10.18
N ALA A 20 0.70 3.72 -10.24
CA ALA A 20 0.99 2.93 -9.05
C ALA A 20 1.99 3.63 -8.12
N CYS A 21 1.91 3.35 -6.82
CA CYS A 21 2.72 3.94 -5.75
C CYS A 21 4.25 3.72 -5.89
N GLY A 22 4.69 2.83 -6.80
CA GLY A 22 6.11 2.57 -7.13
C GLY A 22 6.72 3.42 -8.27
N GLY A 23 6.05 4.50 -8.69
CA GLY A 23 6.39 5.31 -9.86
C GLY A 23 7.61 6.23 -9.77
N ASP A 24 8.83 5.75 -9.46
CA ASP A 24 10.05 6.59 -9.58
C ASP A 24 10.49 6.84 -11.04
N THR A 25 9.71 6.40 -12.03
CA THR A 25 9.88 6.73 -13.46
C THR A 25 8.54 6.92 -14.20
N SER A 26 8.45 8.06 -14.90
CA SER A 26 7.35 8.68 -15.67
C SER A 26 6.16 7.84 -16.17
N PRO A 27 4.92 8.32 -15.96
CA PRO A 27 3.86 8.24 -16.96
C PRO A 27 3.93 9.46 -17.91
N SER A 28 3.93 9.21 -19.22
CA SER A 28 3.85 10.23 -20.27
C SER A 28 2.39 10.54 -20.67
N ALA A 29 2.12 11.79 -21.02
CA ALA A 29 0.83 12.28 -21.48
C ALA A 29 0.43 11.72 -22.86
N PRO A 30 -0.87 11.62 -23.18
CA PRO A 30 -1.34 11.19 -24.50
C PRO A 30 -1.01 12.19 -25.61
N VAL A 31 -0.79 11.66 -26.81
CA VAL A 31 -0.56 12.38 -28.07
C VAL A 31 -1.91 12.77 -28.71
N ASN A 32 -1.96 13.99 -29.22
CA ASN A 32 -2.91 14.64 -30.14
C ASN A 32 -4.15 15.38 -29.61
N ASN A 33 -4.04 16.72 -29.69
CA ASN A 33 -5.13 17.71 -29.79
C ASN A 33 -6.02 17.49 -31.04
N PRO A 34 -7.24 18.02 -31.00
CA PRO A 34 -7.57 19.09 -31.93
C PRO A 34 -8.00 20.38 -31.22
N VAL A 35 -7.53 21.48 -31.81
CA VAL A 35 -7.81 22.90 -31.54
C VAL A 35 -9.31 23.18 -31.46
N TYR A 36 -9.79 24.04 -30.52
CA TYR A 36 -10.68 25.17 -30.83
C TYR A 36 -10.91 26.15 -29.67
N SER A 37 -10.72 27.42 -30.03
CA SER A 37 -11.37 28.69 -29.65
C SER A 37 -11.75 29.00 -28.21
N SER A 38 -11.08 30.04 -27.71
CA SER A 38 -11.46 30.89 -26.59
C SER A 38 -12.87 31.50 -26.72
N THR A 39 -13.65 31.39 -25.64
CA THR A 39 -14.72 32.36 -25.34
C THR A 39 -14.73 32.65 -23.85
N VAL A 40 -14.66 33.93 -23.52
CA VAL A 40 -14.59 34.52 -22.18
C VAL A 40 -16.01 34.80 -21.66
N LEU A 41 -16.22 34.68 -20.34
CA LEU A 41 -17.12 35.43 -19.42
C LEU A 41 -17.89 34.50 -18.46
N PRO A 42 -18.37 34.97 -17.28
CA PRO A 42 -17.83 35.96 -16.34
C PRO A 42 -17.79 35.43 -14.89
N THR A 43 -17.05 36.15 -14.05
CA THR A 43 -17.02 36.06 -12.59
C THR A 43 -18.38 36.38 -11.95
N SER A 44 -18.85 35.55 -11.00
CA SER A 44 -19.82 36.00 -9.99
C SER A 44 -19.52 35.38 -8.62
N SER A 45 -19.16 36.27 -7.70
CA SER A 45 -19.10 36.08 -6.26
C SER A 45 -20.48 35.82 -5.66
N SER A 46 -20.61 34.82 -4.81
CA SER A 46 -21.66 34.78 -3.79
C SER A 46 -21.07 34.24 -2.50
N ALA A 47 -21.00 35.13 -1.51
CA ALA A 47 -20.57 34.86 -0.15
C ALA A 47 -21.52 33.87 0.53
N TYR A 48 -20.96 32.83 1.14
CA TYR A 48 -21.69 31.90 1.99
C TYR A 48 -21.66 32.42 3.44
N ILE A 49 -22.84 32.62 4.04
CA ILE A 49 -23.02 33.00 5.44
C ILE A 49 -23.21 31.71 6.24
N PRO A 50 -22.38 31.41 7.27
CA PRO A 50 -22.59 30.25 8.12
C PRO A 50 -23.74 30.50 9.12
N GLY A 51 -24.70 29.57 9.16
CA GLY A 51 -25.75 29.50 10.18
C GLY A 51 -25.24 28.92 11.53
N PRO A 52 -25.99 29.12 12.63
CA PRO A 52 -25.47 29.02 13.99
C PRO A 52 -25.23 27.59 14.48
N THR A 53 -24.25 27.50 15.37
CA THR A 53 -23.77 26.32 16.09
C THR A 53 -24.85 25.67 16.95
N SER A 54 -25.12 24.38 16.68
CA SER A 54 -25.91 23.52 17.56
C SER A 54 -24.96 22.69 18.42
N SER A 55 -24.84 23.07 19.70
CA SER A 55 -24.24 22.28 20.75
C SER A 55 -25.16 21.12 21.13
N THR A 56 -24.70 19.88 20.95
CA THR A 56 -25.33 18.67 21.52
C THR A 56 -24.26 17.73 22.07
N PRO A 57 -24.58 16.93 23.10
CA PRO A 57 -23.72 16.71 24.26
C PRO A 57 -22.79 15.50 24.13
N VAL A 58 -21.73 15.54 24.95
CA VAL A 58 -20.81 14.44 25.26
C VAL A 58 -21.59 13.16 25.61
N PRO A 59 -21.35 12.01 24.94
CA PRO A 59 -21.89 10.74 25.38
C PRO A 59 -21.10 10.23 26.59
N VAL A 60 -21.85 9.91 27.64
CA VAL A 60 -21.39 9.28 28.87
C VAL A 60 -20.84 7.89 28.56
N SER A 61 -19.70 7.56 29.18
CA SER A 61 -19.07 6.24 29.20
C SER A 61 -20.08 5.12 29.44
N SER A 62 -20.32 4.31 28.40
CA SER A 62 -20.86 2.95 28.56
C SER A 62 -19.74 1.97 28.22
N SER A 63 -19.29 1.23 29.22
CA SER A 63 -18.33 0.14 29.06
C SER A 63 -18.82 -0.83 27.98
N ALA A 64 -18.14 -0.83 26.83
CA ALA A 64 -18.39 -1.81 25.80
C ALA A 64 -18.00 -3.20 26.36
N VAL A 65 -18.96 -4.10 26.40
CA VAL A 65 -18.71 -5.51 26.71
C VAL A 65 -17.86 -6.08 25.58
N VAL A 66 -16.59 -6.34 25.86
CA VAL A 66 -15.69 -7.11 24.99
C VAL A 66 -16.27 -8.54 24.90
N PRO A 67 -16.64 -9.05 23.71
CA PRO A 67 -17.14 -10.40 23.59
C PRO A 67 -16.05 -11.41 23.97
N THR A 68 -16.39 -12.34 24.85
CA THR A 68 -15.55 -13.47 25.26
C THR A 68 -15.29 -14.43 24.11
N SER A 69 -14.07 -14.98 24.12
CA SER A 69 -13.42 -15.79 23.08
C SER A 69 -14.22 -17.00 22.59
N SER A 70 -14.52 -17.04 21.30
CA SER A 70 -14.52 -18.30 20.54
C SER A 70 -13.14 -18.45 19.91
N THR A 71 -12.34 -19.39 20.42
CA THR A 71 -10.94 -19.59 20.07
C THR A 71 -10.79 -19.83 18.56
N PRO A 72 -10.09 -18.96 17.82
CA PRO A 72 -9.54 -19.33 16.51
C PRO A 72 -8.73 -20.62 16.66
N ALA A 73 -8.53 -21.37 15.56
CA ALA A 73 -7.59 -22.49 15.56
C ALA A 73 -6.29 -22.04 16.26
N PRO A 74 -5.72 -22.85 17.19
CA PRO A 74 -4.61 -22.39 18.00
C PRO A 74 -3.46 -21.99 17.09
N SER A 75 -3.13 -20.71 17.09
CA SER A 75 -1.96 -20.21 16.35
C SER A 75 -0.73 -20.98 16.85
N PRO A 76 0.16 -21.41 15.96
CA PRO A 76 1.33 -22.19 16.36
C PRO A 76 2.08 -21.47 17.49
N THR A 77 2.42 -22.18 18.56
CA THR A 77 3.10 -21.58 19.73
C THR A 77 4.55 -21.21 19.44
N ALA A 78 5.12 -21.70 18.35
CA ALA A 78 6.45 -21.36 17.87
C ALA A 78 6.39 -20.85 16.42
N TYR A 79 7.21 -19.84 16.14
CA TYR A 79 7.47 -19.36 14.79
C TYR A 79 8.32 -20.38 14.01
N PRO A 80 8.19 -20.46 12.67
CA PRO A 80 9.19 -21.11 11.82
C PRO A 80 10.60 -20.57 12.10
N ALA A 81 11.60 -21.43 11.96
CA ALA A 81 12.98 -21.00 12.12
C ALA A 81 13.36 -20.00 11.03
N LEU A 82 13.87 -18.84 11.44
CA LEU A 82 14.54 -17.88 10.56
C LEU A 82 15.96 -18.36 10.23
N ALA A 83 16.64 -17.62 9.35
CA ALA A 83 18.06 -17.85 9.08
C ALA A 83 18.89 -17.80 10.38
N PRO A 84 19.91 -18.67 10.56
CA PRO A 84 20.90 -18.50 11.62
C PRO A 84 21.53 -17.12 11.70
N SER A 85 21.66 -16.41 10.57
CA SER A 85 22.16 -15.02 10.52
C SER A 85 21.13 -13.95 10.89
N ALA A 86 19.86 -14.32 11.14
CA ALA A 86 18.79 -13.39 11.47
C ALA A 86 19.07 -12.68 12.81
N ASN A 87 19.00 -11.36 12.81
CA ASN A 87 19.17 -10.55 14.02
C ASN A 87 18.38 -9.25 13.91
N VAL A 88 17.47 -9.02 14.87
CA VAL A 88 16.59 -7.85 14.95
C VAL A 88 17.32 -6.52 14.80
N THR A 89 18.61 -6.44 15.15
CA THR A 89 19.42 -5.22 15.01
C THR A 89 19.45 -4.69 13.58
N TYR A 90 19.44 -5.56 12.56
CA TYR A 90 19.43 -5.15 11.15
C TYR A 90 18.11 -4.45 10.81
N GLY A 91 16.96 -5.07 11.14
CA GLY A 91 15.65 -4.45 10.92
C GLY A 91 15.48 -3.14 11.67
N THR A 92 15.97 -3.04 12.92
CA THR A 92 15.91 -1.77 13.69
C THR A 92 16.84 -0.70 13.12
N GLY A 93 18.00 -1.09 12.58
CA GLY A 93 18.94 -0.20 11.92
C GLY A 93 18.35 0.37 10.62
N ASP A 94 17.78 -0.50 9.79
CA ASP A 94 17.10 -0.11 8.56
C ASP A 94 15.94 0.82 8.84
N TYR A 95 15.17 0.58 9.91
CA TYR A 95 14.08 1.45 10.31
C TYR A 95 14.57 2.85 10.70
N ALA A 96 15.64 2.92 11.52
CA ALA A 96 16.21 4.20 11.92
C ALA A 96 16.72 5.01 10.70
N LEU A 97 17.38 4.34 9.75
CA LEU A 97 17.84 4.95 8.50
C LEU A 97 16.68 5.41 7.62
N TRP A 98 15.67 4.56 7.42
CA TRP A 98 14.47 4.90 6.65
C TRP A 98 13.73 6.09 7.28
N LYS A 99 13.46 6.05 8.59
CA LYS A 99 12.74 7.10 9.31
C LYS A 99 13.46 8.45 9.20
N SER A 100 14.79 8.45 9.25
CA SER A 100 15.57 9.69 9.17
C SER A 100 15.42 10.46 7.85
N PHE A 101 14.99 9.79 6.79
CA PHE A 101 14.95 10.36 5.43
C PHE A 101 13.55 10.37 4.80
N HIS A 102 12.74 9.36 5.10
CA HIS A 102 11.41 9.16 4.49
C HIS A 102 10.26 9.48 5.45
N PHE A 103 10.52 9.86 6.69
CA PHE A 103 9.49 10.34 7.62
C PHE A 103 9.78 11.78 8.04
N THR A 104 8.73 12.58 8.18
CA THR A 104 8.82 13.94 8.69
C THR A 104 7.62 14.30 9.55
N THR A 105 7.81 15.22 10.48
CA THR A 105 6.75 15.67 11.38
C THR A 105 6.05 16.92 10.85
N TYR A 106 4.83 17.15 11.34
CA TYR A 106 4.08 18.39 11.09
C TYR A 106 4.93 19.64 11.36
N GLU A 107 5.68 19.66 12.47
CA GLU A 107 6.48 20.81 12.88
C GLU A 107 7.69 21.04 11.96
N GLN A 108 8.33 19.96 11.49
CA GLN A 108 9.42 20.05 10.51
C GLN A 108 8.90 20.56 9.16
N GLU A 109 7.71 20.12 8.77
CA GLU A 109 7.08 20.50 7.50
C GLU A 109 6.64 21.95 7.45
N ILE A 110 6.30 22.57 8.59
CA ILE A 110 6.10 24.03 8.66
C ILE A 110 7.34 24.80 8.15
N THR A 111 8.54 24.32 8.49
CA THR A 111 9.78 24.96 8.04
C THR A 111 10.17 24.57 6.61
N THR A 112 9.76 23.38 6.17
CA THR A 112 10.05 22.86 4.84
C THR A 112 9.14 23.47 3.77
N TYR A 113 7.87 23.70 4.06
CA TYR A 113 6.90 24.26 3.10
C TYR A 113 6.10 25.41 3.75
N PRO A 114 6.74 26.57 4.00
CA PRO A 114 6.11 27.65 4.77
C PRO A 114 4.83 28.20 4.14
N ASN A 115 4.70 28.15 2.82
CA ASN A 115 3.50 28.61 2.13
C ASN A 115 2.34 27.62 2.25
N LEU A 116 2.59 26.31 2.09
CA LEU A 116 1.57 25.30 2.35
C LEU A 116 1.18 25.28 3.84
N ALA A 117 2.15 25.47 4.72
CA ALA A 117 1.97 25.43 6.16
C ALA A 117 0.98 26.48 6.70
N ALA A 118 0.77 27.57 5.96
CA ALA A 118 -0.22 28.60 6.30
C ALA A 118 -1.66 28.05 6.36
N GLU A 119 -1.93 26.91 5.72
CA GLU A 119 -3.26 26.30 5.63
C GLU A 119 -3.31 24.87 6.14
N PHE A 120 -2.26 24.38 6.83
CA PHE A 120 -2.28 23.03 7.42
C PHE A 120 -3.41 22.85 8.45
N ASN A 121 -3.80 23.94 9.13
CA ASN A 121 -4.93 23.95 10.06
C ASN A 121 -6.29 23.67 9.40
N VAL A 122 -6.39 23.70 8.06
CA VAL A 122 -7.61 23.32 7.36
C VAL A 122 -7.86 21.81 7.47
N VAL A 123 -6.79 21.00 7.34
CA VAL A 123 -6.86 19.53 7.49
C VAL A 123 -6.67 19.11 8.94
N PHE A 124 -5.88 19.85 9.70
CA PHE A 124 -5.54 19.58 11.11
C PHE A 124 -6.03 20.71 12.04
N PRO A 125 -7.34 20.98 12.14
CA PRO A 125 -7.89 22.14 12.86
C PRO A 125 -7.84 22.02 14.38
N THR A 126 -7.69 20.82 14.92
CA THR A 126 -7.87 20.53 16.35
C THR A 126 -6.67 19.81 16.95
N ALA A 127 -6.46 20.01 18.25
CA ALA A 127 -5.31 19.47 18.97
C ALA A 127 -5.30 17.93 19.07
N ASP A 128 -6.44 17.26 18.93
CA ASP A 128 -6.55 15.79 18.96
C ASP A 128 -6.05 15.12 17.66
N LEU A 129 -5.87 15.90 16.59
CA LEU A 129 -5.22 15.48 15.33
C LEU A 129 -3.74 15.83 15.31
N LEU A 130 -3.18 16.33 16.43
CA LEU A 130 -1.76 16.61 16.60
C LEU A 130 -1.21 15.84 17.83
N PRO A 131 0.08 15.47 17.83
CA PRO A 131 1.07 15.68 16.77
C PRO A 131 0.79 14.83 15.53
N ALA A 132 1.14 15.31 14.34
CA ALA A 132 1.02 14.55 13.10
C ALA A 132 2.38 14.38 12.40
N GLY A 133 2.46 13.44 11.49
CA GLY A 133 3.66 13.10 10.73
C GLY A 133 3.28 12.36 9.47
N ARG A 134 4.12 12.45 8.44
CA ARG A 134 3.85 11.85 7.14
C ARG A 134 5.05 11.11 6.61
N VAL A 135 4.79 10.20 5.69
CA VAL A 135 5.84 9.57 4.90
C VAL A 135 6.09 10.42 3.64
N VAL A 136 7.34 10.82 3.44
CA VAL A 136 7.76 11.65 2.32
C VAL A 136 7.87 10.77 1.08
N TRP A 137 6.97 10.96 0.12
CA TRP A 137 7.05 10.28 -1.16
C TRP A 137 8.10 10.93 -2.08
N SER A 138 8.77 10.12 -2.90
CA SER A 138 9.94 10.49 -3.73
C SER A 138 9.60 11.43 -4.90
N SER A 139 10.62 11.90 -5.63
CA SER A 139 10.52 12.94 -6.66
C SER A 139 9.57 12.58 -7.82
N GLN A 140 8.35 13.09 -7.76
CA GLN A 140 7.29 12.70 -8.67
C GLN A 140 7.48 13.20 -10.11
N THR A 141 7.09 12.35 -11.05
CA THR A 141 7.08 12.65 -12.49
C THR A 141 5.67 12.44 -13.05
N GLY A 142 5.44 12.90 -14.28
CA GLY A 142 4.13 12.75 -14.94
C GLY A 142 3.00 13.55 -14.27
N TYR A 143 1.80 12.98 -14.25
CA TYR A 143 0.54 13.66 -13.86
C TYR A 143 0.61 14.29 -12.46
N TYR A 144 1.03 13.53 -11.45
CA TYR A 144 1.09 13.99 -10.06
C TYR A 144 2.23 14.97 -9.77
N LYS A 145 3.19 15.16 -10.69
CA LYS A 145 4.33 16.04 -10.46
C LYS A 145 3.90 17.44 -10.05
N SER A 146 2.88 18.00 -10.69
CA SER A 146 2.42 19.37 -10.40
C SER A 146 1.85 19.51 -8.99
N TYR A 147 1.01 18.55 -8.58
CA TYR A 147 0.46 18.46 -7.23
C TYR A 147 1.53 18.22 -6.17
N CYS A 148 2.54 17.41 -6.48
CA CYS A 148 3.58 17.04 -5.54
C CYS A 148 4.79 17.97 -5.56
N SER A 149 4.71 19.09 -6.28
CA SER A 149 5.78 20.08 -6.35
C SER A 149 5.41 21.38 -5.63
N ASP A 150 6.34 21.90 -4.84
CA ASP A 150 6.28 23.25 -4.31
C ASP A 150 7.64 23.92 -4.54
N ASN A 151 7.70 24.88 -5.46
CA ASN A 151 8.93 25.61 -5.76
C ASN A 151 9.31 26.64 -4.70
N THR A 152 8.42 26.90 -3.74
CA THR A 152 8.61 27.90 -2.69
C THR A 152 9.30 27.35 -1.45
N THR A 153 9.47 26.02 -1.35
CA THR A 153 10.31 25.40 -0.30
C THR A 153 11.75 25.94 -0.37
N PRO A 154 12.36 26.29 0.79
CA PRO A 154 13.78 26.63 0.85
C PRO A 154 14.69 25.40 0.75
N VAL A 155 14.16 24.17 0.78
CA VAL A 155 14.93 22.92 0.76
C VAL A 155 14.89 22.33 -0.66
N PRO A 156 15.96 22.46 -1.48
CA PRO A 156 15.90 22.07 -2.89
C PRO A 156 15.51 20.61 -3.14
N ALA A 157 15.92 19.70 -2.27
CA ALA A 157 15.60 18.27 -2.36
C ALA A 157 14.11 17.96 -2.14
N MET A 158 13.35 18.87 -1.52
CA MET A 158 11.94 18.69 -1.19
C MET A 158 11.00 19.27 -2.27
N LYS A 159 11.51 19.99 -3.26
CA LYS A 159 10.70 20.67 -4.29
C LYS A 159 9.70 19.79 -5.04
N THR A 160 9.94 18.49 -5.14
CA THR A 160 9.07 17.52 -5.83
C THR A 160 8.63 16.37 -4.91
N ARG A 161 8.67 16.59 -3.59
CA ARG A 161 8.43 15.59 -2.54
C ARG A 161 7.32 16.05 -1.58
N ALA A 162 6.42 16.90 -2.07
CA ALA A 162 5.34 17.49 -1.27
C ALA A 162 4.11 16.58 -1.16
N CYS A 163 4.21 15.30 -1.56
CA CYS A 163 3.11 14.34 -1.45
C CYS A 163 3.45 13.16 -0.54
N THR A 164 2.40 12.52 -0.06
CA THR A 164 2.38 11.23 0.63
C THR A 164 1.45 10.32 -0.17
N VAL A 165 1.76 9.02 -0.23
CA VAL A 165 0.80 7.99 -0.65
C VAL A 165 0.33 7.19 0.55
N SER A 166 -0.93 6.75 0.54
CA SER A 166 -1.52 5.95 1.62
C SER A 166 -0.71 4.67 1.88
N GLU A 167 -0.15 4.05 0.83
CA GLU A 167 0.76 2.90 0.94
C GLU A 167 1.91 3.18 1.92
N GLY A 168 2.54 4.35 1.79
CA GLY A 168 3.62 4.77 2.67
C GLY A 168 3.16 4.99 4.10
N VAL A 169 1.93 5.46 4.31
CA VAL A 169 1.34 5.60 5.64
C VAL A 169 1.12 4.21 6.28
N GLY A 170 0.51 3.27 5.54
CA GLY A 170 0.30 1.90 5.99
C GLY A 170 1.62 1.20 6.36
N TYR A 171 2.60 1.23 5.46
CA TYR A 171 3.94 0.70 5.73
C TYR A 171 4.62 1.39 6.90
N GLY A 172 4.58 2.72 6.96
CA GLY A 172 5.17 3.50 8.05
C GLY A 172 4.58 3.16 9.41
N MET A 173 3.26 2.94 9.49
CA MET A 173 2.59 2.53 10.73
C MET A 173 3.00 1.13 11.16
N LEU A 174 3.09 0.17 10.22
CA LEU A 174 3.60 -1.18 10.50
C LEU A 174 5.05 -1.17 10.97
N LEU A 175 5.91 -0.43 10.28
CA LEU A 175 7.32 -0.27 10.64
C LEU A 175 7.48 0.36 12.03
N ALA A 176 6.74 1.44 12.32
CA ALA A 176 6.75 2.06 13.64
C ALA A 176 6.29 1.10 14.73
N TYR A 177 5.21 0.34 14.49
CA TYR A 177 4.71 -0.66 15.44
C TYR A 177 5.77 -1.73 15.76
N PHE A 178 6.35 -2.37 14.74
CA PHE A 178 7.32 -3.46 14.93
C PHE A 178 8.67 -3.00 15.51
N ASN A 179 8.98 -1.71 15.41
CA ASN A 179 10.15 -1.11 16.04
C ASN A 179 9.86 -0.48 17.41
N GLY A 180 8.62 -0.56 17.91
CA GLY A 180 8.23 0.01 19.20
C GLY A 180 8.22 1.54 19.24
N ASP A 181 8.12 2.20 18.08
CA ASP A 181 8.12 3.65 17.93
C ASP A 181 6.70 4.22 17.97
N ASP A 182 6.14 4.29 19.18
CA ASP A 182 4.75 4.71 19.38
C ASP A 182 4.51 6.17 18.98
N ASP A 183 5.50 7.07 19.10
CA ASP A 183 5.36 8.47 18.66
C ASP A 183 5.16 8.57 17.15
N THR A 184 5.98 7.87 16.36
CA THR A 184 5.85 7.83 14.90
C THR A 184 4.53 7.20 14.48
N PHE A 185 4.12 6.12 15.15
CA PHE A 185 2.83 5.48 14.92
C PHE A 185 1.68 6.46 15.12
N ILE A 186 1.63 7.16 16.27
CA ILE A 186 0.56 8.12 16.58
C ILE A 186 0.54 9.26 15.57
N ARG A 187 1.70 9.76 15.16
CA ARG A 187 1.82 10.83 14.16
C ARG A 187 1.26 10.44 12.80
N LEU A 188 1.55 9.23 12.33
CA LEU A 188 0.99 8.69 11.07
C LEU A 188 -0.49 8.37 11.21
N TRP A 189 -0.92 7.87 12.37
CA TRP A 189 -2.35 7.67 12.65
C TRP A 189 -3.13 8.98 12.62
N ASN A 190 -2.58 10.04 13.20
CA ASN A 190 -3.19 11.37 13.19
C ASN A 190 -3.25 11.94 11.78
N TYR A 191 -2.23 11.72 10.96
CA TYR A 191 -2.22 12.07 9.55
C TYR A 191 -3.38 11.44 8.78
N THR A 192 -3.59 10.13 8.94
CA THR A 192 -4.73 9.46 8.28
C THR A 192 -6.07 9.97 8.81
N ARG A 193 -6.23 10.17 10.14
CA ARG A 193 -7.47 10.73 10.70
C ARG A 193 -7.79 12.13 10.15
N GLY A 194 -6.78 13.00 10.03
CA GLY A 194 -6.93 14.35 9.50
C GLY A 194 -7.44 14.36 8.06
N PHE A 195 -6.79 13.62 7.16
CA PHE A 195 -7.20 13.58 5.74
C PHE A 195 -8.54 12.89 5.51
N ARG A 196 -8.86 11.83 6.26
CA ARG A 196 -10.19 11.19 6.19
C ARG A 196 -11.29 12.13 6.68
N ALA A 197 -11.05 12.86 7.78
CA ALA A 197 -12.00 13.84 8.29
C ALA A 197 -12.22 15.00 7.30
N TYR A 198 -11.13 15.55 6.75
CA TYR A 198 -11.19 16.64 5.78
C TYR A 198 -11.90 16.25 4.49
N SER A 199 -11.54 15.09 3.92
CA SER A 199 -12.08 14.60 2.64
C SER A 199 -13.44 13.92 2.79
N ASN A 200 -13.93 13.78 4.04
CA ASN A 200 -15.15 13.07 4.38
C ASN A 200 -15.19 11.62 3.83
N THR A 201 -14.06 10.92 3.90
CA THR A 201 -13.90 9.53 3.46
C THR A 201 -13.76 8.58 4.65
N LYS A 202 -14.05 7.28 4.46
CA LYS A 202 -13.82 6.23 5.46
C LYS A 202 -12.48 5.53 5.30
N LEU A 203 -11.96 5.52 4.07
CA LEU A 203 -10.65 5.02 3.68
C LEU A 203 -9.70 6.20 3.45
N MET A 204 -8.40 5.92 3.46
CA MET A 204 -7.37 6.95 3.28
C MET A 204 -7.31 7.37 1.81
N PRO A 205 -7.41 8.68 1.47
CA PRO A 205 -7.06 9.18 0.14
C PRO A 205 -5.69 8.65 -0.27
N TRP A 206 -5.61 8.00 -1.43
CA TRP A 206 -4.42 7.26 -1.79
C TRP A 206 -3.21 8.17 -2.03
N ILE A 207 -3.44 9.44 -2.32
CA ILE A 207 -2.41 10.46 -2.46
C ILE A 207 -2.87 11.80 -1.88
N THR A 208 -2.01 12.42 -1.08
CA THR A 208 -2.27 13.69 -0.40
C THR A 208 -1.08 14.63 -0.53
N GLN A 209 -1.34 15.94 -0.60
CA GLN A 209 -0.28 16.95 -0.62
C GLN A 209 0.11 17.35 0.82
N SER A 210 1.27 16.88 1.28
CA SER A 210 1.82 17.15 2.62
C SER A 210 0.72 17.15 3.70
N PHE A 211 0.57 18.20 4.49
CA PHE A 211 -0.55 18.42 5.42
C PHE A 211 -1.57 19.44 4.88
N HIS A 212 -1.49 19.75 3.58
CA HIS A 212 -2.28 20.77 2.92
C HIS A 212 -3.62 20.20 2.43
N TRP A 213 -4.60 21.09 2.29
CA TRP A 213 -5.98 20.73 1.93
C TRP A 213 -6.17 20.42 0.45
N THR A 214 -5.20 20.73 -0.41
CA THR A 214 -5.33 20.50 -1.85
C THR A 214 -5.66 19.04 -2.13
N GLU A 215 -6.86 18.83 -2.68
CA GLU A 215 -7.30 17.52 -3.15
C GLU A 215 -6.46 17.12 -4.37
N VAL A 216 -5.69 16.04 -4.20
CA VAL A 216 -4.92 15.43 -5.29
C VAL A 216 -5.76 14.31 -5.92
N ASP A 217 -6.14 13.32 -5.11
CA ASP A 217 -7.13 12.31 -5.44
C ASP A 217 -7.65 11.65 -4.15
N ASN A 218 -8.97 11.60 -4.00
CA ASN A 218 -9.65 11.08 -2.82
C ASN A 218 -10.02 9.60 -2.90
N SER A 219 -9.74 8.90 -4.01
CA SER A 219 -9.95 7.45 -4.07
C SER A 219 -9.03 6.70 -3.10
N SER A 220 -9.40 5.47 -2.75
CA SER A 220 -8.60 4.59 -1.89
C SER A 220 -7.62 3.73 -2.68
N ALA A 221 -6.71 3.07 -1.96
CA ALA A 221 -5.85 2.01 -2.46
C ALA A 221 -5.84 0.88 -1.43
N THR A 222 -6.40 -0.26 -1.80
CA THR A 222 -6.79 -1.30 -0.83
C THR A 222 -5.63 -1.90 -0.05
N ASP A 223 -4.44 -1.99 -0.65
CA ASP A 223 -3.23 -2.42 0.05
C ASP A 223 -2.89 -1.52 1.25
N ALA A 224 -3.03 -0.21 1.08
CA ALA A 224 -2.77 0.75 2.12
C ALA A 224 -3.81 0.70 3.25
N ASP A 225 -5.09 0.61 2.90
CA ASP A 225 -6.17 0.55 3.87
C ASP A 225 -6.10 -0.74 4.70
N GLU A 226 -5.73 -1.87 4.08
CA GLU A 226 -5.44 -3.12 4.77
C GLU A 226 -4.31 -2.98 5.78
N ASP A 227 -3.23 -2.29 5.41
CA ASP A 227 -2.06 -2.10 6.28
C ASP A 227 -2.32 -1.12 7.42
N ILE A 228 -3.05 -0.03 7.19
CA ILE A 228 -3.46 0.90 8.23
C ILE A 228 -4.37 0.19 9.25
N ALA A 229 -5.38 -0.53 8.77
CA ALA A 229 -6.29 -1.30 9.63
C ALA A 229 -5.52 -2.36 10.44
N THR A 230 -4.59 -3.07 9.80
CA THR A 230 -3.71 -4.05 10.45
C THR A 230 -2.91 -3.39 11.57
N ALA A 231 -2.22 -2.29 11.29
CA ALA A 231 -1.40 -1.58 12.25
C ALA A 231 -2.22 -1.10 13.47
N LEU A 232 -3.46 -0.62 13.25
CA LEU A 232 -4.38 -0.22 14.31
C LEU A 232 -4.85 -1.40 15.17
N ILE A 233 -5.17 -2.55 14.56
CA ILE A 233 -5.54 -3.77 15.30
C ILE A 233 -4.36 -4.25 16.16
N LEU A 234 -3.14 -4.25 15.60
CA LEU A 234 -1.94 -4.61 16.34
C LEU A 234 -1.68 -3.67 17.52
N MET A 235 -1.82 -2.36 17.32
CA MET A 235 -1.68 -1.37 18.39
C MET A 235 -2.77 -1.52 19.45
N TYR A 236 -4.00 -1.89 19.07
CA TYR A 236 -5.05 -2.24 20.02
C TYR A 236 -4.64 -3.45 20.89
N TYR A 237 -4.16 -4.54 20.30
CA TYR A 237 -3.71 -5.70 21.07
C TYR A 237 -2.50 -5.41 21.95
N LYS A 238 -1.60 -4.52 21.52
CA LYS A 238 -0.45 -4.07 22.32
C LYS A 238 -0.86 -3.23 23.54
N THR A 239 -1.87 -2.36 23.39
CA THR A 239 -2.14 -1.28 24.37
C THR A 239 -3.46 -1.43 25.13
N GLY A 240 -4.43 -2.18 24.60
CA GLY A 240 -5.80 -2.21 25.08
C GLY A 240 -6.62 -0.95 24.78
N ASN A 241 -6.07 0.03 24.05
CA ASN A 241 -6.77 1.30 23.79
C ASN A 241 -7.85 1.13 22.72
N ALA A 242 -9.11 1.22 23.13
CA ALA A 242 -10.27 1.03 22.28
C ALA A 242 -10.38 2.03 21.11
N ALA A 243 -9.72 3.19 21.17
CA ALA A 243 -9.72 4.15 20.06
C ALA A 243 -9.08 3.56 18.80
N PHE A 244 -8.02 2.75 18.94
CA PHE A 244 -7.40 2.07 17.81
C PHE A 244 -8.34 1.02 17.20
N LEU A 245 -9.03 0.24 18.04
CA LEU A 245 -9.99 -0.76 17.56
C LEU A 245 -11.19 -0.12 16.85
N GLN A 246 -11.73 0.97 17.42
CA GLN A 246 -12.84 1.70 16.80
C GLN A 246 -12.46 2.24 15.43
N ASP A 247 -11.26 2.79 15.31
CA ASP A 247 -10.79 3.33 14.03
C ASP A 247 -10.43 2.20 13.04
N ALA A 248 -9.83 1.10 13.51
CA ALA A 248 -9.63 -0.09 12.70
C ALA A 248 -10.95 -0.63 12.14
N LEU A 249 -11.99 -0.73 12.96
CA LEU A 249 -13.32 -1.17 12.50
C LEU A 249 -13.94 -0.21 11.47
N THR A 250 -13.56 1.08 11.48
CA THR A 250 -13.98 2.00 10.40
C THR A 250 -13.39 1.58 9.06
N PHE A 251 -12.10 1.25 9.02
CA PHE A 251 -11.46 0.70 7.83
C PHE A 251 -12.01 -0.67 7.47
N VAL A 252 -12.05 -1.63 8.40
CA VAL A 252 -12.48 -3.01 8.11
C VAL A 252 -13.88 -3.04 7.49
N ASN A 253 -14.84 -2.28 8.03
CA ASN A 253 -16.17 -2.19 7.44
C ASN A 253 -16.15 -1.52 6.05
N ALA A 254 -15.36 -0.46 5.87
CA ALA A 254 -15.25 0.22 4.58
C ALA A 254 -14.55 -0.63 3.50
N ILE A 255 -13.47 -1.35 3.85
CA ILE A 255 -12.79 -2.33 2.98
C ILE A 255 -13.79 -3.40 2.56
N TRP A 256 -14.58 -3.92 3.51
CA TRP A 256 -15.65 -4.86 3.16
C TRP A 256 -16.58 -4.20 2.13
N ASP A 257 -17.27 -3.12 2.48
CA ASP A 257 -18.33 -2.55 1.66
C ASP A 257 -17.84 -2.06 0.28
N LEU A 258 -16.63 -1.51 0.21
CA LEU A 258 -16.13 -0.78 -0.95
C LEU A 258 -15.07 -1.55 -1.74
N GLU A 259 -14.31 -2.45 -1.11
CA GLU A 259 -13.11 -3.03 -1.73
C GLU A 259 -13.16 -4.56 -1.82
N VAL A 260 -14.23 -5.22 -1.37
CA VAL A 260 -14.44 -6.66 -1.57
C VAL A 260 -15.55 -6.92 -2.58
N ASN A 261 -15.25 -7.70 -3.61
CA ASN A 261 -16.27 -8.24 -4.52
C ASN A 261 -17.14 -9.24 -3.76
N LYS A 262 -18.41 -8.92 -3.51
CA LYS A 262 -19.32 -9.77 -2.71
C LYS A 262 -19.67 -11.11 -3.33
N THR A 263 -19.46 -11.26 -4.64
CA THR A 263 -19.77 -12.49 -5.37
C THR A 263 -18.57 -13.44 -5.35
N THR A 264 -17.37 -12.92 -5.67
CA THR A 264 -16.16 -13.74 -5.78
C THR A 264 -15.33 -13.78 -4.49
N LEU A 265 -15.57 -12.84 -3.58
CA LEU A 265 -14.77 -12.56 -2.39
C LEU A 265 -13.31 -12.18 -2.69
N LEU A 266 -13.03 -11.78 -3.93
CA LEU A 266 -11.75 -11.18 -4.29
C LEU A 266 -11.71 -9.71 -3.90
N ILE A 267 -10.52 -9.23 -3.58
CA ILE A 267 -10.26 -7.88 -3.11
C ILE A 267 -9.96 -6.99 -4.32
N TYR A 268 -10.77 -5.96 -4.55
CA TYR A 268 -10.54 -4.93 -5.56
C TYR A 268 -9.28 -4.12 -5.26
N SER A 269 -8.83 -3.32 -6.22
CA SER A 269 -7.62 -2.48 -6.04
C SER A 269 -7.91 -1.05 -5.59
N GLY A 270 -9.16 -0.76 -5.20
CA GLY A 270 -9.60 0.50 -4.63
C GLY A 270 -11.12 0.59 -4.58
N ASP A 271 -11.63 1.68 -4.03
CA ASP A 271 -13.04 1.89 -3.71
C ASP A 271 -13.92 2.41 -4.85
N THR A 272 -13.33 2.84 -5.97
CA THR A 272 -14.10 3.44 -7.08
C THR A 272 -14.67 2.40 -8.05
N ASP A 273 -15.67 2.82 -8.85
CA ASP A 273 -16.28 1.99 -9.89
C ASP A 273 -15.28 1.55 -10.99
N LEU A 274 -14.14 2.23 -11.11
CA LEU A 274 -13.04 1.85 -12.00
C LEU A 274 -12.60 0.40 -11.79
N TRP A 275 -12.61 -0.07 -10.54
CA TRP A 275 -12.19 -1.41 -10.15
C TRP A 275 -13.32 -2.45 -10.17
N LYS A 276 -14.57 -2.00 -10.29
CA LYS A 276 -15.79 -2.80 -10.08
C LYS A 276 -16.56 -3.11 -11.38
N GLY A 277 -15.94 -2.81 -12.52
CA GLY A 277 -16.55 -3.03 -13.84
C GLY A 277 -16.84 -4.51 -14.14
N SER A 278 -17.41 -4.79 -15.31
CA SER A 278 -17.77 -6.17 -15.71
C SER A 278 -16.59 -7.13 -15.79
N ASN A 279 -15.37 -6.59 -15.98
CA ASN A 279 -14.12 -7.35 -15.99
C ASN A 279 -13.15 -6.69 -15.00
N PRO A 280 -13.29 -6.92 -13.68
CA PRO A 280 -12.36 -6.40 -12.70
C PRO A 280 -10.94 -6.87 -12.96
N VAL A 281 -9.98 -5.95 -12.77
CA VAL A 281 -8.55 -6.26 -12.77
C VAL A 281 -8.05 -6.13 -11.34
N TYR A 282 -7.34 -7.14 -10.88
CA TYR A 282 -6.88 -7.30 -9.52
C TYR A 282 -5.36 -7.20 -9.44
N ASN A 283 -4.88 -6.63 -8.34
CA ASN A 283 -3.46 -6.60 -7.98
C ASN A 283 -3.17 -7.71 -6.96
N LEU A 284 -2.34 -8.67 -7.34
CA LEU A 284 -2.06 -9.84 -6.51
C LEU A 284 -1.27 -9.50 -5.25
N SER A 285 -0.53 -8.39 -5.27
CA SER A 285 0.22 -7.97 -4.10
C SER A 285 -0.60 -7.22 -3.05
N TYR A 286 -1.86 -6.91 -3.36
CA TYR A 286 -2.78 -6.28 -2.41
C TYR A 286 -3.38 -7.29 -1.45
N PHE A 287 -3.26 -8.59 -1.74
CA PHE A 287 -3.61 -9.62 -0.79
C PHE A 287 -2.67 -9.59 0.43
N SER A 288 -3.15 -9.10 1.57
CA SER A 288 -2.48 -9.22 2.87
C SER A 288 -3.18 -10.26 3.76
N PRO A 289 -2.77 -11.55 3.73
CA PRO A 289 -3.49 -12.59 4.47
C PRO A 289 -3.54 -12.34 5.98
N VAL A 290 -2.48 -11.74 6.54
CA VAL A 290 -2.43 -11.35 7.96
C VAL A 290 -3.50 -10.30 8.27
N ALA A 291 -3.71 -9.31 7.39
CA ALA A 291 -4.78 -8.32 7.55
C ALA A 291 -6.14 -9.02 7.62
N ILE A 292 -6.44 -9.89 6.66
CA ILE A 292 -7.72 -10.61 6.58
C ILE A 292 -7.97 -11.49 7.81
N ARG A 293 -6.93 -12.16 8.34
CA ARG A 293 -7.04 -12.93 9.60
C ARG A 293 -7.34 -12.03 10.79
N LEU A 294 -6.68 -10.88 10.90
CA LEU A 294 -6.94 -9.91 11.95
C LEU A 294 -8.33 -9.29 11.84
N PHE A 295 -8.82 -9.05 10.61
CA PHE A 295 -10.18 -8.58 10.38
C PHE A 295 -11.20 -9.61 10.86
N ALA A 296 -10.99 -10.90 10.52
CA ALA A 296 -11.81 -12.00 11.03
C ALA A 296 -11.79 -12.10 12.57
N MET A 297 -10.72 -11.64 13.23
CA MET A 297 -10.64 -11.62 14.69
C MET A 297 -11.54 -10.53 15.31
N VAL A 298 -11.56 -9.33 14.72
CA VAL A 298 -12.25 -8.15 15.29
C VAL A 298 -13.64 -7.89 14.71
N ASP A 299 -13.94 -8.40 13.52
CA ASP A 299 -15.21 -8.27 12.83
C ASP A 299 -15.80 -9.66 12.54
N LYS A 300 -16.89 -9.99 13.25
CA LYS A 300 -17.61 -11.26 13.14
C LYS A 300 -18.80 -11.21 12.18
N ASN A 301 -19.15 -10.03 11.67
CA ASN A 301 -20.33 -9.86 10.85
C ASN A 301 -20.08 -10.16 9.37
N HIS A 302 -18.81 -10.19 8.97
CA HIS A 302 -18.40 -10.37 7.59
C HIS A 302 -17.59 -11.65 7.36
N ASN A 303 -17.71 -12.22 6.16
CA ASN A 303 -17.05 -13.48 5.80
C ASN A 303 -15.59 -13.28 5.38
N TRP A 304 -14.76 -12.77 6.30
CA TRP A 304 -13.32 -12.58 6.08
C TRP A 304 -12.58 -13.90 5.85
N GLN A 305 -13.02 -14.99 6.48
CA GLN A 305 -12.46 -16.32 6.19
C GLN A 305 -12.69 -16.72 4.72
N GLY A 306 -13.88 -16.43 4.18
CA GLY A 306 -14.16 -16.65 2.76
C GLY A 306 -13.30 -15.79 1.83
N VAL A 307 -13.01 -14.54 2.21
CA VAL A 307 -12.05 -13.69 1.47
C VAL A 307 -10.65 -14.31 1.47
N LEU A 308 -10.17 -14.75 2.64
CA LEU A 308 -8.87 -15.41 2.78
C LEU A 308 -8.77 -16.64 1.86
N ASP A 309 -9.79 -17.49 1.88
CA ASP A 309 -9.81 -18.72 1.10
C ASP A 309 -9.94 -18.47 -0.41
N ALA A 310 -10.76 -17.49 -0.80
CA ALA A 310 -10.91 -17.08 -2.20
C ALA A 310 -9.60 -16.49 -2.75
N MET A 311 -8.94 -15.61 -2.00
CA MET A 311 -7.68 -15.00 -2.40
C MET A 311 -6.55 -16.02 -2.51
N TYR A 312 -6.41 -16.97 -1.57
CA TYR A 312 -5.42 -18.04 -1.74
C TYR A 312 -5.68 -18.92 -2.96
N THR A 313 -6.94 -19.28 -3.20
CA THR A 313 -7.34 -20.06 -4.38
C THR A 313 -6.99 -19.30 -5.66
N TYR A 314 -7.26 -18.00 -5.70
CA TYR A 314 -6.95 -17.13 -6.81
C TYR A 314 -5.44 -16.97 -7.05
N MET A 315 -4.65 -16.77 -5.99
CA MET A 315 -3.19 -16.73 -6.08
C MET A 315 -2.62 -18.03 -6.66
N GLN A 316 -3.09 -19.18 -6.19
CA GLN A 316 -2.65 -20.49 -6.71
C GLN A 316 -3.05 -20.69 -8.18
N LEU A 317 -4.26 -20.27 -8.57
CA LEU A 317 -4.71 -20.29 -9.97
C LEU A 317 -3.76 -19.47 -10.85
N VAL A 318 -3.56 -18.18 -10.52
CA VAL A 318 -2.70 -17.26 -11.29
C VAL A 318 -1.28 -17.82 -11.43
N GLN A 319 -0.69 -18.31 -10.33
CA GLN A 319 0.67 -18.87 -10.36
C GLN A 319 0.77 -20.11 -11.24
N SER A 320 -0.25 -20.98 -11.22
CA SER A 320 -0.27 -22.24 -11.99
C SER A 320 -0.40 -22.03 -13.50
N MET A 321 -0.97 -20.89 -13.92
CA MET A 321 -1.23 -20.57 -15.32
C MET A 321 -0.05 -19.91 -16.04
N GLY A 322 0.96 -19.45 -15.29
CA GLY A 322 2.12 -18.74 -15.84
C GLY A 322 3.43 -19.52 -15.76
N THR A 323 4.54 -18.78 -15.76
CA THR A 323 5.90 -19.33 -15.66
C THR A 323 6.32 -19.73 -14.24
N GLY A 324 5.45 -19.57 -13.25
CA GLY A 324 5.70 -19.84 -11.83
C GLY A 324 5.94 -18.59 -10.97
N VAL A 325 6.09 -17.42 -11.60
CA VAL A 325 6.00 -16.10 -10.93
C VAL A 325 4.56 -15.56 -11.01
N PHE A 326 4.34 -14.32 -10.56
CA PHE A 326 3.06 -13.61 -10.67
C PHE A 326 3.16 -12.44 -11.65
N PRO A 327 2.06 -12.09 -12.35
CA PRO A 327 1.96 -10.80 -13.02
C PRO A 327 1.63 -9.72 -11.97
N ASP A 328 2.00 -8.46 -12.24
CA ASP A 328 1.58 -7.34 -11.40
C ASP A 328 0.06 -7.21 -11.32
N TRP A 329 -0.65 -7.55 -12.41
CA TRP A 329 -2.10 -7.42 -12.51
C TRP A 329 -2.71 -8.59 -13.27
N SER A 330 -3.86 -9.09 -12.82
CA SER A 330 -4.62 -10.15 -13.50
C SER A 330 -6.13 -9.95 -13.42
N ASP A 331 -6.84 -10.50 -14.39
CA ASP A 331 -8.30 -10.58 -14.38
C ASP A 331 -8.81 -11.69 -13.43
N ALA A 332 -10.12 -11.69 -13.17
CA ALA A 332 -10.77 -12.67 -12.31
C ALA A 332 -10.58 -14.15 -12.72
N THR A 333 -10.16 -14.41 -13.97
CA THR A 333 -9.92 -15.76 -14.50
C THR A 333 -8.46 -16.20 -14.35
N GLY A 334 -7.62 -15.32 -13.80
CA GLY A 334 -6.22 -15.58 -13.52
C GLY A 334 -5.25 -15.21 -14.65
N ASN A 335 -5.75 -14.62 -15.74
CA ASN A 335 -4.89 -14.16 -16.83
C ASN A 335 -4.32 -12.78 -16.52
N ALA A 336 -3.04 -12.56 -16.84
CA ALA A 336 -2.47 -11.23 -16.76
C ALA A 336 -3.30 -10.22 -17.58
N ALA A 337 -3.59 -9.06 -16.99
CA ALA A 337 -4.45 -8.04 -17.59
C ALA A 337 -3.96 -6.62 -17.28
N ASN A 338 -4.08 -5.71 -18.24
CA ASN A 338 -3.70 -4.32 -18.05
C ASN A 338 -4.72 -3.60 -17.13
N PRO A 339 -4.30 -2.97 -16.02
CA PRO A 339 -5.20 -2.25 -15.15
C PRO A 339 -5.78 -1.00 -15.82
N PRO A 340 -7.03 -0.64 -15.50
CA PRO A 340 -7.76 0.44 -16.17
C PRO A 340 -7.24 1.84 -15.82
N ASN A 341 -6.41 1.97 -14.78
CA ASN A 341 -5.86 3.25 -14.33
C ASN A 341 -4.56 3.65 -15.04
N GLY A 342 -3.96 2.77 -15.86
CA GLY A 342 -2.68 3.03 -16.52
C GLY A 342 -1.45 2.86 -15.61
N ALA A 343 -1.63 2.30 -14.41
CA ALA A 343 -0.55 2.01 -13.46
C ALA A 343 0.57 1.14 -14.04
N ALA A 344 0.23 0.30 -15.01
CA ALA A 344 1.17 -0.62 -15.63
C ALA A 344 1.87 -0.06 -16.87
N GLY A 345 1.82 1.25 -17.14
CA GLY A 345 2.50 1.90 -18.27
C GLY A 345 1.55 2.45 -19.34
N SER A 346 2.06 3.38 -20.16
CA SER A 346 1.27 4.17 -21.12
C SER A 346 1.26 3.64 -22.55
N GLY A 347 1.92 2.52 -22.86
CA GLY A 347 1.88 1.92 -24.19
C GLY A 347 2.74 0.67 -24.39
N GLU A 348 2.63 0.09 -25.58
CA GLU A 348 3.41 -1.06 -26.03
C GLU A 348 4.92 -0.75 -25.92
N GLY A 349 5.62 -1.44 -25.01
CA GLY A 349 7.04 -1.23 -24.70
C GLY A 349 7.33 -0.60 -23.33
N SER A 350 6.35 -0.01 -22.66
CA SER A 350 6.44 0.38 -21.24
C SER A 350 5.57 -0.47 -20.31
N TRP A 351 4.76 -1.36 -20.87
CA TRP A 351 3.85 -2.19 -20.10
C TRP A 351 4.54 -3.19 -19.17
N THR A 352 4.08 -3.25 -17.92
CA THR A 352 4.62 -4.15 -16.88
C THR A 352 3.59 -5.11 -16.27
N TRP A 353 2.31 -4.98 -16.62
CA TRP A 353 1.22 -5.73 -15.97
C TRP A 353 1.40 -7.25 -16.02
N TYR A 354 2.06 -7.77 -17.04
CA TYR A 354 2.33 -9.21 -17.24
C TYR A 354 3.64 -9.70 -16.63
N THR A 355 4.35 -8.87 -15.86
CA THR A 355 5.67 -9.21 -15.30
C THR A 355 5.63 -9.24 -13.78
N PHE A 356 6.46 -10.09 -13.17
CA PHE A 356 6.81 -9.98 -11.77
C PHE A 356 7.68 -8.75 -11.60
N ASN A 357 7.03 -7.64 -11.24
CA ASN A 357 7.62 -6.32 -11.26
C ASN A 357 7.01 -5.52 -10.10
N LYS A 358 7.00 -4.19 -10.19
CA LYS A 358 6.88 -3.27 -9.05
C LYS A 358 5.72 -3.60 -8.11
N GLU A 359 4.64 -4.19 -8.60
CA GLU A 359 3.57 -4.63 -7.72
C GLU A 359 3.91 -5.97 -7.06
N SER A 360 4.20 -6.98 -7.86
CA SER A 360 4.45 -8.37 -7.45
C SER A 360 5.60 -8.53 -6.46
N VAL A 361 6.54 -7.56 -6.40
CA VAL A 361 7.63 -7.54 -5.41
C VAL A 361 7.18 -7.69 -3.98
N ARG A 362 5.95 -7.29 -3.66
CA ARG A 362 5.41 -7.29 -2.30
C ARG A 362 4.83 -8.66 -1.93
N ILE A 363 4.48 -9.49 -2.91
CA ILE A 363 3.84 -10.80 -2.70
C ILE A 363 4.66 -11.69 -1.75
N PRO A 364 5.99 -11.86 -1.91
CA PRO A 364 6.75 -12.69 -0.99
C PRO A 364 6.67 -12.23 0.45
N TRP A 365 6.70 -10.92 0.73
CA TRP A 365 6.53 -10.39 2.10
C TRP A 365 5.16 -10.71 2.67
N ARG A 366 4.09 -10.40 1.93
CA ARG A 366 2.69 -10.64 2.37
C ARG A 366 2.47 -12.09 2.79
N LEU A 367 2.95 -13.02 1.96
CA LEU A 367 2.79 -14.46 2.19
C LEU A 367 3.77 -15.01 3.24
N ALA A 368 5.01 -14.52 3.25
CA ALA A 368 6.00 -14.93 4.25
C ALA A 368 5.57 -14.51 5.65
N TRP A 369 4.94 -13.35 5.80
CA TRP A 369 4.39 -12.91 7.08
C TRP A 369 3.28 -13.85 7.57
N ASP A 370 2.34 -14.23 6.69
CA ASP A 370 1.28 -15.17 7.07
C ASP A 370 1.83 -16.54 7.44
N TYR A 371 2.78 -17.06 6.67
CA TYR A 371 3.47 -18.31 7.00
C TYR A 371 4.23 -18.22 8.32
N TYR A 372 4.90 -17.09 8.58
CA TYR A 372 5.64 -16.89 9.82
C TYR A 372 4.71 -16.94 11.04
N TRP A 373 3.55 -16.28 10.98
CA TRP A 373 2.63 -16.20 12.11
C TRP A 373 1.74 -17.42 12.29
N PHE A 374 1.28 -18.00 11.17
CA PHE A 374 0.19 -18.97 11.15
C PHE A 374 0.56 -20.30 10.48
N GLN A 375 1.77 -20.43 9.92
CA GLN A 375 2.23 -21.63 9.22
C GLN A 375 1.25 -22.08 8.12
N GLU A 376 0.63 -21.11 7.44
CA GLU A 376 -0.34 -21.37 6.38
C GLU A 376 0.30 -22.12 5.22
N THR A 377 -0.15 -23.36 5.02
CA THR A 377 0.41 -24.26 4.00
C THR A 377 0.22 -23.75 2.59
N ARG A 378 -0.83 -22.97 2.31
CA ARG A 378 -1.05 -22.35 0.99
C ARG A 378 -0.05 -21.25 0.70
N ALA A 379 0.30 -20.44 1.71
CA ALA A 379 1.39 -19.46 1.61
C ALA A 379 2.73 -20.16 1.38
N ALA A 380 3.01 -21.23 2.14
CA ALA A 380 4.22 -22.04 1.96
C ALA A 380 4.35 -22.60 0.55
N ALA A 381 3.26 -23.15 -0.01
CA ALA A 381 3.25 -23.70 -1.37
C ALA A 381 3.63 -22.64 -2.42
N ILE A 382 3.02 -21.45 -2.34
CA ILE A 382 3.29 -20.35 -3.27
C ILE A 382 4.74 -19.87 -3.15
N LEU A 383 5.23 -19.66 -1.92
CA LEU A 383 6.61 -19.23 -1.66
C LEU A 383 7.63 -20.25 -2.16
N ASN A 384 7.39 -21.55 -1.92
CA ASN A 384 8.27 -22.62 -2.38
C ASN A 384 8.33 -22.68 -3.91
N GLN A 385 7.23 -22.43 -4.62
CA GLN A 385 7.22 -22.37 -6.07
C GLN A 385 8.00 -21.15 -6.61
N LEU A 386 7.83 -19.97 -5.99
CA LEU A 386 8.65 -18.80 -6.31
C LEU A 386 10.14 -19.05 -6.04
N ASN A 387 10.46 -19.70 -4.92
CA ASN A 387 11.83 -20.04 -4.56
C ASN A 387 12.45 -21.02 -5.56
N ALA A 388 11.73 -22.09 -5.92
CA ALA A 388 12.19 -23.05 -6.91
C ALA A 388 12.47 -22.38 -8.26
N PHE A 389 11.62 -21.45 -8.69
CA PHE A 389 11.83 -20.66 -9.90
C PHE A 389 13.14 -19.85 -9.82
N ILE A 390 13.31 -19.02 -8.79
CA ILE A 390 14.47 -18.13 -8.70
C ILE A 390 15.76 -18.89 -8.42
N SER A 391 15.71 -19.99 -7.66
CA SER A 391 16.89 -20.84 -7.41
C SER A 391 17.39 -21.48 -8.70
N VAL A 392 16.51 -21.87 -9.64
CA VAL A 392 16.94 -22.35 -10.96
C VAL A 392 17.58 -21.22 -11.76
N LYS A 393 16.91 -20.06 -11.86
CA LYS A 393 17.40 -18.91 -12.65
C LYS A 393 18.74 -18.37 -12.14
N SER A 394 18.94 -18.38 -10.84
CA SER A 394 20.14 -17.85 -10.18
C SER A 394 21.24 -18.91 -9.95
N THR A 395 21.07 -20.14 -10.43
CA THR A 395 21.96 -21.28 -10.09
C THR A 395 22.19 -21.45 -8.58
N ASN A 396 21.11 -21.25 -7.81
CA ASN A 396 21.07 -21.28 -6.35
C ASN A 396 22.01 -20.24 -5.69
N ASN A 397 22.25 -19.13 -6.38
CA ASN A 397 23.10 -18.04 -5.92
C ASN A 397 22.28 -16.75 -5.73
N PRO A 398 21.92 -16.36 -4.50
CA PRO A 398 21.17 -15.12 -4.25
C PRO A 398 21.95 -13.84 -4.61
N ASP A 399 23.24 -13.93 -4.94
CA ASP A 399 24.01 -12.78 -5.45
C ASP A 399 24.06 -12.70 -6.98
N ASP A 400 23.36 -13.59 -7.69
CA ASP A 400 23.29 -13.61 -9.14
C ASP A 400 22.45 -12.45 -9.70
N LYS A 401 22.82 -11.95 -10.89
CA LYS A 401 22.07 -10.89 -11.58
C LYS A 401 20.67 -11.34 -12.02
N ALA A 402 20.40 -12.64 -12.03
CA ALA A 402 19.06 -13.20 -12.22
C ALA A 402 18.02 -12.60 -11.26
N LEU A 403 18.41 -12.14 -10.06
CA LEU A 403 17.47 -11.51 -9.13
C LEU A 403 17.04 -10.10 -9.56
N ALA A 404 17.76 -9.47 -10.50
CA ALA A 404 17.42 -8.16 -11.04
C ALA A 404 16.40 -8.23 -12.19
N VAL A 405 16.14 -9.42 -12.73
CA VAL A 405 15.28 -9.59 -13.91
C VAL A 405 13.82 -9.44 -13.51
N ASN A 406 13.07 -8.63 -14.26
CA ASN A 406 11.61 -8.62 -14.14
C ASN A 406 11.07 -9.73 -15.04
N TYR A 407 10.73 -10.86 -14.43
CA TYR A 407 10.33 -12.07 -15.14
C TYR A 407 8.92 -11.95 -15.70
N SER A 408 8.72 -12.45 -16.90
CA SER A 408 7.39 -12.51 -17.51
C SER A 408 6.58 -13.65 -16.92
N TRP A 409 5.34 -13.35 -16.53
CA TRP A 409 4.35 -14.36 -16.16
C TRP A 409 3.90 -15.18 -17.37
N ASN A 410 3.86 -14.58 -18.57
CA ASN A 410 3.52 -15.25 -19.82
C ASN A 410 4.42 -14.77 -20.97
N LEU A 411 5.35 -15.64 -21.38
CA LEU A 411 6.31 -15.36 -22.44
C LEU A 411 5.66 -15.13 -23.82
N SER A 412 4.40 -15.52 -24.01
CA SER A 412 3.64 -15.23 -25.23
C SER A 412 3.14 -13.78 -25.28
N VAL A 413 2.99 -13.13 -24.11
CA VAL A 413 2.59 -11.72 -23.99
C VAL A 413 3.82 -10.82 -24.11
N GLY A 414 4.92 -11.18 -23.45
CA GLY A 414 6.17 -10.44 -23.56
C GLY A 414 7.35 -11.17 -22.90
N PRO A 415 8.59 -10.86 -23.30
CA PRO A 415 9.77 -11.51 -22.77
C PRO A 415 10.12 -11.01 -21.36
N ASP A 416 11.01 -11.75 -20.68
CA ASP A 416 11.69 -11.28 -19.47
C ASP A 416 12.42 -9.94 -19.76
N ASN A 417 12.31 -8.98 -18.84
CA ASN A 417 13.06 -7.73 -18.93
C ASN A 417 14.40 -7.87 -18.21
N THR A 418 15.46 -8.05 -19.00
CA THR A 418 16.84 -8.26 -18.54
C THR A 418 17.69 -6.98 -18.54
N ARG A 419 17.09 -5.79 -18.72
CA ARG A 419 17.83 -4.52 -18.77
C ARG A 419 18.43 -4.11 -17.43
N ASN A 420 17.92 -4.64 -16.32
CA ASN A 420 18.43 -4.35 -14.99
C ASN A 420 19.79 -5.04 -14.79
N ASN A 421 20.81 -4.25 -14.48
CA ASN A 421 22.17 -4.73 -14.23
C ASN A 421 22.56 -4.73 -12.74
N VAL A 422 21.67 -4.22 -11.88
CA VAL A 422 21.82 -4.13 -10.43
C VAL A 422 20.59 -4.74 -9.78
N VAL A 423 20.80 -5.64 -8.83
CA VAL A 423 19.72 -6.16 -7.98
C VAL A 423 19.43 -5.11 -6.92
N SER A 424 18.32 -4.40 -7.05
CA SER A 424 17.90 -3.43 -6.03
C SER A 424 17.52 -4.14 -4.73
N SER A 425 17.59 -3.43 -3.61
CA SER A 425 17.44 -4.01 -2.27
C SER A 425 16.10 -4.71 -2.08
N GLN A 426 15.00 -4.12 -2.54
CA GLN A 426 13.66 -4.70 -2.44
C GLN A 426 13.50 -5.97 -3.27
N TRP A 427 14.14 -6.08 -4.44
CA TRP A 427 14.12 -7.32 -5.23
C TRP A 427 14.87 -8.44 -4.54
N TYR A 428 16.07 -8.12 -4.05
CA TYR A 428 16.88 -9.06 -3.31
C TYR A 428 16.11 -9.60 -2.10
N ALA A 429 15.51 -8.69 -1.33
CA ALA A 429 14.76 -9.02 -0.13
C ALA A 429 13.49 -9.86 -0.42
N ALA A 430 12.76 -9.53 -1.49
CA ALA A 430 11.61 -10.30 -1.95
C ALA A 430 12.01 -11.74 -2.29
N TRP A 431 13.11 -11.94 -3.02
CA TRP A 431 13.60 -13.28 -3.32
C TRP A 431 14.13 -14.01 -2.09
N CYS A 432 14.72 -13.32 -1.10
CA CYS A 432 15.09 -13.94 0.17
C CYS A 432 13.87 -14.53 0.89
N ALA A 433 12.76 -13.77 0.96
CA ALA A 433 11.56 -14.19 1.67
C ALA A 433 10.91 -15.46 1.11
N THR A 434 11.11 -15.76 -0.18
CA THR A 434 10.62 -17.01 -0.79
C THR A 434 11.20 -18.27 -0.15
N GLY A 435 12.40 -18.19 0.45
CA GLY A 435 13.06 -19.34 1.08
C GLY A 435 12.50 -19.73 2.45
N LEU A 436 11.66 -18.87 3.05
CA LEU A 436 11.23 -19.00 4.45
C LEU A 436 10.54 -20.34 4.76
N SER A 437 9.75 -20.87 3.81
CA SER A 437 8.90 -22.05 4.04
C SER A 437 9.46 -23.39 3.54
N GLY A 438 10.73 -23.45 3.13
CA GLY A 438 11.25 -24.71 2.57
C GLY A 438 12.69 -24.74 2.08
N ASN A 439 13.44 -23.65 2.15
CA ASN A 439 14.83 -23.61 1.68
C ASN A 439 15.75 -22.89 2.67
N PRO A 440 16.10 -23.52 3.80
CA PRO A 440 16.90 -22.89 4.85
C PRO A 440 18.31 -22.50 4.38
N THR A 441 18.89 -23.23 3.41
CA THR A 441 20.19 -22.88 2.82
C THR A 441 20.12 -21.60 1.99
N TRP A 442 19.10 -21.46 1.15
CA TRP A 442 18.84 -20.21 0.43
C TRP A 442 18.56 -19.06 1.40
N LEU A 443 17.67 -19.30 2.38
CA LEU A 443 17.28 -18.31 3.37
C LEU A 443 18.49 -17.78 4.14
N GLU A 444 19.38 -18.65 4.63
CA GLU A 444 20.61 -18.26 5.32
C GLU A 444 21.54 -17.44 4.42
N LYS A 445 21.83 -17.94 3.21
CA LYS A 445 22.75 -17.24 2.30
C LYS A 445 22.21 -15.87 1.88
N CYS A 446 20.92 -15.80 1.56
CA CYS A 446 20.26 -14.56 1.16
C CYS A 446 20.12 -13.59 2.35
N THR A 447 19.76 -14.05 3.54
CA THR A 447 19.66 -13.17 4.72
C THR A 447 20.99 -12.53 5.08
N LYS A 448 22.13 -13.24 4.93
CA LYS A 448 23.47 -12.62 5.05
C LYS A 448 23.69 -11.45 4.09
N GLY A 449 23.31 -11.61 2.82
CA GLY A 449 23.44 -10.55 1.83
C GLY A 449 22.41 -9.43 1.99
N LEU A 450 21.22 -9.73 2.52
CA LEU A 450 20.22 -8.74 2.91
C LEU A 450 20.74 -7.87 4.05
N ASN A 451 21.31 -8.49 5.08
CA ASN A 451 21.87 -7.81 6.27
C ASN A 451 23.11 -6.97 5.97
N ALA A 452 23.64 -7.02 4.74
CA ALA A 452 24.70 -6.16 4.25
C ALA A 452 24.20 -4.98 3.40
N LYS A 453 22.88 -4.78 3.32
CA LYS A 453 22.24 -3.68 2.59
C LYS A 453 21.62 -2.72 3.57
N ASP A 454 21.69 -1.44 3.21
CA ASP A 454 21.05 -0.35 3.95
C ASP A 454 20.07 0.41 3.03
N PRO A 455 19.06 1.10 3.58
CA PRO A 455 18.32 2.13 2.87
C PRO A 455 19.25 3.11 2.17
N SER A 456 19.02 3.34 0.88
CA SER A 456 19.89 4.18 0.05
C SER A 456 19.68 5.68 0.30
N ASN A 457 18.52 6.08 0.85
CA ASN A 457 18.19 7.43 1.28
C ASN A 457 18.48 8.49 0.21
N THR A 458 17.94 8.25 -0.98
CA THR A 458 17.99 9.15 -2.13
C THR A 458 16.60 9.70 -2.44
N ASN A 459 16.53 10.77 -3.23
CA ASN A 459 15.24 11.38 -3.61
C ASN A 459 14.33 10.46 -4.45
N SER A 460 14.83 9.31 -4.92
CA SER A 460 14.11 8.34 -5.75
C SER A 460 14.16 6.91 -5.18
N SER A 461 14.30 6.78 -3.85
CA SER A 461 14.43 5.46 -3.20
C SER A 461 13.36 5.16 -2.17
N TYR A 462 12.30 5.97 -2.06
CA TYR A 462 11.19 5.71 -1.13
C TYR A 462 10.74 4.24 -1.19
N PHE A 463 10.43 3.75 -2.39
CA PHE A 463 9.85 2.43 -2.58
C PHE A 463 10.85 1.29 -2.28
N SER A 464 12.11 1.45 -2.72
CA SER A 464 13.14 0.44 -2.45
C SER A 464 13.52 0.39 -0.97
N ASP A 465 13.61 1.55 -0.32
CA ASP A 465 14.05 1.66 1.06
C ASP A 465 12.98 1.15 2.02
N ILE A 466 11.71 1.55 1.83
CA ILE A 466 10.63 1.11 2.72
C ILE A 466 10.38 -0.39 2.65
N LEU A 467 10.46 -0.99 1.45
CA LEU A 467 10.33 -2.43 1.28
C LEU A 467 11.55 -3.18 1.82
N LEU A 468 12.76 -2.68 1.62
CA LEU A 468 13.96 -3.24 2.27
C LEU A 468 13.75 -3.32 3.78
N THR A 469 13.34 -2.22 4.41
CA THR A 469 13.09 -2.17 5.85
C THR A 469 12.00 -3.16 6.28
N MET A 470 10.92 -3.27 5.51
CA MET A 470 9.82 -4.20 5.80
C MET A 470 10.28 -5.67 5.75
N TYR A 471 10.97 -6.05 4.69
CA TYR A 471 11.53 -7.40 4.53
C TYR A 471 12.60 -7.70 5.57
N SER A 472 13.50 -6.75 5.82
CA SER A 472 14.55 -6.87 6.83
C SER A 472 13.95 -7.11 8.20
N GLY A 473 12.91 -6.36 8.59
CA GLY A 473 12.20 -6.58 9.84
C GLY A 473 11.60 -7.98 9.94
N LEU A 474 10.94 -8.49 8.89
CA LEU A 474 10.36 -9.82 8.91
C LEU A 474 11.44 -10.91 9.01
N LEU A 475 12.43 -10.87 8.11
CA LEU A 475 13.46 -11.91 7.99
C LEU A 475 14.46 -11.90 9.15
N ASN A 476 14.56 -10.79 9.88
CA ASN A 476 15.36 -10.66 11.10
C ASN A 476 14.55 -10.80 12.40
N GLY A 477 13.25 -11.13 12.33
CA GLY A 477 12.46 -11.53 13.49
C GLY A 477 11.80 -10.41 14.29
N LEU A 478 11.64 -9.20 13.72
CA LEU A 478 10.88 -8.11 14.36
C LEU A 478 9.37 -8.31 14.31
N PHE A 479 8.86 -9.11 13.35
CA PHE A 479 7.43 -9.31 13.14
C PHE A 479 6.87 -10.28 14.17
N VAL A 480 6.82 -9.88 15.44
CA VAL A 480 6.27 -10.68 16.53
C VAL A 480 4.80 -10.33 16.72
N ARG A 481 3.92 -11.34 16.74
CA ARG A 481 2.50 -11.17 17.00
C ARG A 481 2.25 -10.83 18.49
N PRO A 482 1.31 -9.93 18.81
CA PRO A 482 1.07 -9.48 20.19
C PRO A 482 0.16 -10.39 21.04
N PHE A 483 -0.28 -11.56 20.53
CA PHE A 483 -1.28 -12.43 21.15
C PHE A 483 -0.92 -13.93 21.16
#